data_AF-A0A2D7D6N5-F1
#
_entry.id   AF-A0A2D7D6N5-F1
#
_cell.length_a   1.000
_cell.length_b   1.000
_cell.length_c   1.000
_cell.angle_alpha   90.00
_cell.angle_beta   90.00
_cell.angle_gamma   90.00
#
_symmetry.space_group_name_H-M   'P 1'
#
loop_
_entity.id
_entity.type
_entity.pdbx_description
1 polymer ?
#
loop_
_entity_poly.entity_id
_entity_poly.type
_entity_poly.pdbx_seq_one_letter_code
_entity_poly.pdbx_strand_id
1 'polypeptide(L)'
;MVSLVGLQLNVMASTIFYDDFGSYGSGSVGGVDWYPKWDNNDATQRNLLSGDGSGSYAVLDTSAAKVNYHCIVKHGFSLTGSEIATISTSMRYQHNAAGETPRKNKPFFSLLINTSENWWSGTLEYKAVVNRGGAIGLAHDGGGGLWVEHWINHTTLGFSDNPAAGLSDWIVVKSTVSVQNGVYMFDTDLYQADGFTLLANGTPQVSTIAAGTTIYAGITTGWNSYTSMTIEEMNHISAVHIDNFSIQKVEQEAFLLSSMELVPNPEQMDRDENGLADIWEARYAALGLAASDDSDGDGISNADESLAGTNPLDALSAFKIALTNVKEDMVRVGWPSAIHREHQLQSTASLDAGWTALMSAEEGSDTWREMDLDISQTTSAFFRVTSASVDSDGDGVQDWIEQLMGSDPAVAHSAQSSTTYTDPDNPSSTVEFSGDLSAFNEVFVEQSPSNMISEAQAARFLMQATFGPRYADIQEVRTVGIEDEVVTFVSSDFGRKLPGNGRGSDHAWGGNTMVMGEPVDGGKVFGTFPDLTLGGDD
;
A
#
# COMPACT_ATOMS: atom_id res chain seq x y z
N MET A 1 5.07 -15.42 21.94
CA MET A 1 4.39 -16.03 20.77
C MET A 1 2.96 -15.52 20.75
N VAL A 2 2.63 -14.80 19.67
CA VAL A 2 1.34 -14.20 19.26
C VAL A 2 0.79 -13.07 20.15
N SER A 3 0.83 -11.85 19.63
CA SER A 3 -0.40 -11.06 19.49
C SER A 3 -0.28 -10.11 18.31
N LEU A 4 -0.76 -10.63 17.17
CA LEU A 4 -1.21 -9.86 16.02
C LEU A 4 -2.22 -8.80 16.50
N VAL A 5 -1.76 -7.57 16.70
CA VAL A 5 -2.58 -6.35 16.63
C VAL A 5 -1.74 -5.34 15.87
N GLY A 6 -1.40 -5.71 14.63
CA GLY A 6 -1.29 -4.68 13.61
C GLY A 6 -2.71 -4.21 13.42
N LEU A 7 -2.98 -2.93 13.72
CA LEU A 7 -4.13 -2.27 13.18
C LEU A 7 -3.85 -2.14 11.67
N GLN A 8 -3.87 -3.26 10.92
CA GLN A 8 -4.13 -3.23 9.49
C GLN A 8 -5.21 -2.18 9.35
N LEU A 9 -5.01 -1.18 8.49
CA LEU A 9 -6.15 -0.59 7.86
C LEU A 9 -6.92 -1.77 7.30
N ASN A 10 -7.92 -2.22 8.07
CA ASN A 10 -8.96 -3.10 7.63
C ASN A 10 -9.78 -2.22 6.68
N VAL A 11 -9.19 -1.89 5.53
CA VAL A 11 -9.88 -2.20 4.30
C VAL A 11 -10.31 -3.65 4.51
N MET A 12 -11.53 -3.86 5.02
CA MET A 12 -12.08 -5.18 5.31
C MET A 12 -12.27 -5.86 3.95
N ALA A 13 -11.17 -6.22 3.31
CA ALA A 13 -11.10 -7.02 2.12
C ALA A 13 -11.51 -8.40 2.56
N SER A 14 -12.81 -8.64 2.56
CA SER A 14 -13.33 -9.97 2.75
C SER A 14 -12.90 -10.79 1.54
N THR A 15 -11.98 -11.72 1.74
CA THR A 15 -11.63 -12.71 0.72
C THR A 15 -12.83 -13.63 0.53
N ILE A 16 -13.49 -13.50 -0.61
CA ILE A 16 -14.58 -14.38 -1.02
C ILE A 16 -13.99 -15.72 -1.46
N PHE A 17 -12.88 -15.67 -2.19
CA PHE A 17 -12.22 -16.87 -2.71
C PHE A 17 -10.74 -16.60 -2.99
N TYR A 18 -9.91 -17.61 -2.79
CA TYR A 18 -8.49 -17.60 -3.14
C TYR A 18 -8.06 -19.01 -3.54
N ASP A 19 -7.25 -19.11 -4.60
CA ASP A 19 -6.64 -20.36 -5.07
C ASP A 19 -5.25 -20.07 -5.69
N ASP A 20 -4.21 -20.69 -5.15
CA ASP A 20 -2.82 -20.65 -5.66
C ASP A 20 -2.55 -21.78 -6.69
N PHE A 21 -3.56 -22.57 -7.00
CA PHE A 21 -3.49 -23.74 -7.88
C PHE A 21 -2.47 -24.83 -7.46
N GLY A 22 -1.87 -24.75 -6.29
CA GLY A 22 -0.85 -25.69 -5.84
C GLY A 22 -1.40 -27.09 -5.58
N SER A 23 -2.70 -27.19 -5.30
CA SER A 23 -3.40 -28.44 -4.98
C SER A 23 -3.66 -29.36 -6.18
N TYR A 24 -3.56 -28.86 -7.42
CA TYR A 24 -3.99 -29.62 -8.61
C TYR A 24 -2.92 -30.55 -9.20
N GLY A 25 -1.65 -30.43 -8.83
CA GLY A 25 -0.58 -31.24 -9.41
C GLY A 25 -0.57 -31.12 -10.93
N SER A 26 -0.70 -32.23 -11.68
CA SER A 26 -0.93 -32.22 -13.15
C SER A 26 -2.39 -32.49 -13.55
N GLY A 27 -3.30 -32.49 -12.57
CA GLY A 27 -4.72 -32.72 -12.75
C GLY A 27 -5.46 -31.49 -13.29
N SER A 28 -6.67 -31.72 -13.82
CA SER A 28 -7.56 -30.64 -14.24
C SER A 28 -7.96 -29.77 -13.05
N VAL A 29 -7.93 -28.46 -13.22
CA VAL A 29 -8.51 -27.50 -12.29
C VAL A 29 -10.04 -27.66 -12.35
N GLY A 30 -10.64 -28.10 -11.26
CA GLY A 30 -12.04 -28.48 -11.15
C GLY A 30 -12.34 -29.03 -9.76
N GLY A 31 -13.53 -29.57 -9.55
CA GLY A 31 -13.88 -30.20 -8.27
C GLY A 31 -14.82 -29.34 -7.46
N VAL A 32 -14.47 -28.99 -6.22
CA VAL A 32 -15.35 -28.23 -5.31
C VAL A 32 -15.42 -26.76 -5.73
N ASP A 33 -14.29 -26.16 -6.08
CA ASP A 33 -14.16 -24.71 -6.21
C ASP A 33 -14.33 -24.19 -7.64
N TRP A 34 -13.98 -25.00 -8.64
CA TRP A 34 -14.00 -24.61 -10.05
C TRP A 34 -14.95 -25.45 -10.90
N TYR A 35 -15.55 -24.78 -11.87
CA TYR A 35 -16.40 -25.34 -12.91
C TYR A 35 -15.76 -25.13 -14.29
N PRO A 36 -14.77 -25.95 -14.68
CA PRO A 36 -14.17 -25.88 -16.00
C PRO A 36 -15.17 -26.25 -17.09
N LYS A 37 -14.99 -25.68 -18.29
CA LYS A 37 -15.78 -26.04 -19.46
C LYS A 37 -15.72 -27.54 -19.73
N TRP A 38 -16.89 -28.12 -19.94
CA TRP A 38 -17.08 -29.53 -20.30
C TRP A 38 -18.03 -29.67 -21.49
N ASP A 39 -17.53 -29.48 -22.70
CA ASP A 39 -18.38 -29.55 -23.89
C ASP A 39 -18.72 -31.00 -24.27
N ASN A 40 -19.99 -31.38 -24.12
CA ASN A 40 -20.46 -32.71 -24.48
C ASN A 40 -20.38 -33.00 -25.99
N ASN A 41 -20.41 -31.96 -26.82
CA ASN A 41 -20.37 -32.07 -28.28
C ASN A 41 -18.93 -31.99 -28.83
N ASP A 42 -17.98 -31.50 -28.04
CA ASP A 42 -16.58 -31.38 -28.42
C ASP A 42 -15.65 -31.81 -27.28
N ALA A 43 -15.18 -33.06 -27.33
CA ALA A 43 -14.28 -33.60 -26.30
C ALA A 43 -12.92 -32.88 -26.22
N THR A 44 -12.53 -32.12 -27.26
CA THR A 44 -11.30 -31.31 -27.23
C THR A 44 -11.42 -30.07 -26.34
N GLN A 45 -12.63 -29.70 -25.94
CA GLN A 45 -12.91 -28.53 -25.10
C GLN A 45 -13.20 -28.92 -23.65
N ARG A 46 -12.46 -29.91 -23.13
CA ARG A 46 -12.58 -30.42 -21.76
C ARG A 46 -11.21 -30.44 -21.09
N ASN A 47 -11.16 -30.15 -19.80
CA ASN A 47 -9.95 -30.25 -18.96
C ASN A 47 -8.72 -29.50 -19.51
N LEU A 48 -8.93 -28.32 -20.12
CA LEU A 48 -7.85 -27.54 -20.72
C LEU A 48 -7.12 -26.62 -19.72
N LEU A 49 -7.67 -26.44 -18.53
CA LEU A 49 -6.98 -25.81 -17.41
C LEU A 49 -6.55 -26.91 -16.43
N SER A 50 -5.24 -27.06 -16.24
CA SER A 50 -4.66 -28.06 -15.36
C SER A 50 -3.50 -27.49 -14.56
N GLY A 51 -3.19 -28.07 -13.40
CA GLY A 51 -1.95 -27.71 -12.71
C GLY A 51 -0.71 -28.06 -13.55
N ASP A 52 0.40 -27.38 -13.28
CA ASP A 52 1.65 -27.51 -14.03
C ASP A 52 2.44 -28.81 -13.76
N GLY A 53 2.00 -29.61 -12.79
CA GLY A 53 2.67 -30.83 -12.32
C GLY A 53 3.71 -30.60 -11.22
N SER A 54 4.15 -29.35 -11.00
CA SER A 54 5.04 -29.00 -9.87
C SER A 54 4.26 -28.52 -8.64
N GLY A 55 2.99 -28.14 -8.82
CA GLY A 55 2.14 -27.58 -7.77
C GLY A 55 2.43 -26.10 -7.53
N SER A 56 2.82 -25.38 -8.58
CA SER A 56 3.17 -23.95 -8.48
C SER A 56 2.18 -23.02 -9.18
N TYR A 57 1.48 -23.49 -10.21
CA TYR A 57 0.53 -22.67 -10.98
C TYR A 57 -0.36 -23.57 -11.85
N ALA A 58 -1.43 -22.99 -12.40
CA ALA A 58 -2.24 -23.63 -13.44
C ALA A 58 -1.79 -23.21 -14.86
N VAL A 59 -2.05 -24.08 -15.82
CA VAL A 59 -1.76 -23.89 -17.25
C VAL A 59 -3.04 -24.10 -18.04
N LEU A 60 -3.44 -23.05 -18.76
CA LEU A 60 -4.47 -23.13 -19.78
C LEU A 60 -3.82 -23.48 -21.12
N ASP A 61 -4.17 -24.66 -21.65
CA ASP A 61 -3.74 -25.12 -22.97
C ASP A 61 -4.49 -24.39 -24.09
N THR A 62 -3.93 -23.26 -24.54
CA THR A 62 -4.46 -22.46 -25.64
C THR A 62 -4.13 -23.01 -27.03
N SER A 63 -3.28 -24.04 -27.13
CA SER A 63 -3.11 -24.82 -28.36
C SER A 63 -4.37 -25.61 -28.71
N ALA A 64 -5.16 -26.00 -27.69
CA ALA A 64 -6.44 -26.68 -27.83
C ALA A 64 -7.66 -25.79 -27.55
N ALA A 65 -7.54 -24.82 -26.63
CA ALA A 65 -8.67 -23.97 -26.25
C ALA A 65 -9.16 -23.11 -27.41
N LYS A 66 -10.48 -23.02 -27.57
CA LYS A 66 -11.14 -22.09 -28.49
C LYS A 66 -11.46 -20.78 -27.77
N VAL A 67 -11.91 -19.74 -28.50
CA VAL A 67 -12.29 -18.43 -27.95
C VAL A 67 -13.38 -18.49 -26.88
N ASN A 68 -14.17 -19.57 -26.81
CA ASN A 68 -15.26 -19.71 -25.85
C ASN A 68 -14.94 -20.71 -24.73
N TYR A 69 -13.68 -20.76 -24.29
CA TYR A 69 -13.32 -21.53 -23.10
C TYR A 69 -13.63 -20.71 -21.85
N HIS A 70 -14.14 -21.38 -20.82
CA HIS A 70 -14.56 -20.77 -19.57
C HIS A 70 -14.20 -21.72 -18.41
N CYS A 71 -13.74 -21.17 -17.30
CA CYS A 71 -13.63 -21.87 -16.03
C CYS A 71 -14.12 -20.93 -14.93
N ILE A 72 -15.25 -21.27 -14.32
CA ILE A 72 -15.98 -20.40 -13.38
C ILE A 72 -15.75 -20.87 -11.96
N VAL A 73 -15.52 -19.93 -11.04
CA VAL A 73 -15.46 -20.20 -9.60
C VAL A 73 -16.88 -20.40 -9.06
N LYS A 74 -17.09 -21.42 -8.23
CA LYS A 74 -18.43 -21.75 -7.70
C LYS A 74 -18.88 -20.88 -6.51
N HIS A 75 -18.00 -20.01 -6.05
CA HIS A 75 -18.25 -19.07 -4.95
C HIS A 75 -18.81 -17.76 -5.51
N GLY A 76 -20.13 -17.62 -5.44
CA GLY A 76 -20.84 -16.43 -5.91
C GLY A 76 -20.85 -15.30 -4.89
N PHE A 77 -20.90 -14.06 -5.37
CA PHE A 77 -20.97 -12.85 -4.55
C PHE A 77 -21.88 -11.79 -5.17
N SER A 78 -22.22 -10.75 -4.41
CA SER A 78 -23.03 -9.63 -4.89
C SER A 78 -22.55 -8.32 -4.25
N LEU A 79 -22.71 -7.22 -4.97
CA LEU A 79 -22.36 -5.88 -4.51
C LEU A 79 -23.59 -4.97 -4.50
N THR A 80 -23.66 -4.09 -3.52
CA THR A 80 -24.69 -3.07 -3.33
C THR A 80 -24.06 -1.78 -2.80
N GLY A 81 -24.70 -0.63 -3.05
CA GLY A 81 -24.23 0.64 -2.48
C GLY A 81 -22.82 1.02 -2.93
N SER A 82 -21.91 1.19 -1.98
CA SER A 82 -20.49 1.55 -2.13
C SER A 82 -19.55 0.35 -2.22
N GLU A 83 -20.06 -0.88 -2.30
CA GLU A 83 -19.21 -2.07 -2.30
C GLU A 83 -18.47 -2.23 -3.63
N ILE A 84 -17.20 -2.62 -3.55
CA ILE A 84 -16.33 -2.98 -4.67
C ILE A 84 -15.82 -4.41 -4.48
N ALA A 85 -15.64 -5.15 -5.57
CA ALA A 85 -14.88 -6.38 -5.57
C ALA A 85 -13.74 -6.32 -6.57
N THR A 86 -12.60 -6.87 -6.18
CA THR A 86 -11.43 -7.09 -7.03
C THR A 86 -11.33 -8.57 -7.32
N ILE A 87 -11.31 -8.91 -8.61
CA ILE A 87 -10.97 -10.24 -9.09
C ILE A 87 -9.55 -10.11 -9.63
N SER A 88 -8.59 -10.89 -9.15
CA SER A 88 -7.21 -10.79 -9.63
C SER A 88 -6.59 -12.15 -9.86
N THR A 89 -5.57 -12.18 -10.72
CA THR A 89 -4.70 -13.34 -10.88
C THR A 89 -3.38 -12.92 -11.51
N SER A 90 -2.29 -13.56 -11.09
CA SER A 90 -1.02 -13.50 -11.79
C SER A 90 -1.10 -14.34 -13.05
N MET A 91 -0.64 -13.81 -14.18
CA MET A 91 -0.54 -14.55 -15.42
C MET A 91 0.78 -14.33 -16.14
N ARG A 92 1.14 -15.28 -16.99
CA ARG A 92 2.13 -15.13 -18.05
C ARG A 92 1.72 -15.98 -19.25
N TYR A 93 2.29 -15.75 -20.41
CA TYR A 93 1.89 -16.47 -21.61
C TYR A 93 3.06 -16.91 -22.48
N GLN A 94 2.87 -18.01 -23.19
CA GLN A 94 3.82 -18.56 -24.15
C GLN A 94 3.48 -18.07 -25.56
N HIS A 95 4.41 -17.34 -26.18
CA HIS A 95 4.30 -16.88 -27.56
C HIS A 95 5.12 -17.80 -28.49
N ASN A 96 4.51 -18.32 -29.56
CA ASN A 96 5.12 -19.36 -30.40
C ASN A 96 5.90 -18.86 -31.62
N ALA A 97 5.65 -17.63 -32.09
CA ALA A 97 6.23 -17.15 -33.35
C ALA A 97 6.66 -15.70 -33.28
N ALA A 98 7.66 -15.32 -34.08
CA ALA A 98 7.95 -13.90 -34.33
C ALA A 98 7.06 -13.36 -35.45
N GLY A 99 6.56 -12.12 -35.28
CA GLY A 99 5.78 -11.40 -36.29
C GLY A 99 4.27 -11.28 -36.01
N GLU A 100 3.54 -10.83 -37.03
CA GLU A 100 2.11 -10.52 -36.96
C GLU A 100 1.24 -11.76 -36.71
N THR A 101 0.19 -11.61 -35.93
CA THR A 101 -0.76 -12.70 -35.64
C THR A 101 -1.71 -12.94 -36.82
N PRO A 102 -2.14 -14.20 -37.07
CA PRO A 102 -3.13 -14.53 -38.10
C PRO A 102 -4.44 -13.74 -37.94
N ARG A 103 -4.85 -13.49 -36.69
CA ARG A 103 -6.01 -12.68 -36.32
C ARG A 103 -5.61 -11.67 -35.25
N LYS A 104 -5.37 -10.44 -35.68
CA LYS A 104 -5.07 -9.32 -34.77
C LYS A 104 -6.23 -9.03 -33.83
N ASN A 105 -5.88 -8.55 -32.63
CA ASN A 105 -6.80 -8.03 -31.63
C ASN A 105 -7.81 -9.08 -31.17
N LYS A 106 -7.38 -10.35 -31.09
CA LYS A 106 -8.23 -11.43 -30.60
C LYS A 106 -7.85 -11.85 -29.20
N PRO A 107 -8.86 -12.14 -28.36
CA PRO A 107 -8.64 -12.47 -26.96
C PRO A 107 -7.90 -13.80 -26.86
N PHE A 108 -7.01 -13.88 -25.87
CA PHE A 108 -6.42 -15.15 -25.43
C PHE A 108 -6.65 -15.40 -23.94
N PHE A 109 -6.91 -14.35 -23.16
CA PHE A 109 -7.15 -14.45 -21.73
C PHE A 109 -8.01 -13.28 -21.24
N SER A 110 -8.82 -13.53 -20.21
CA SER A 110 -9.62 -12.53 -19.52
C SER A 110 -10.15 -13.08 -18.20
N LEU A 111 -10.32 -12.19 -17.23
CA LEU A 111 -11.20 -12.40 -16.09
C LEU A 111 -12.65 -12.09 -16.51
N LEU A 112 -13.60 -12.81 -15.94
CA LEU A 112 -15.03 -12.65 -16.26
C LEU A 112 -15.88 -12.49 -15.01
N ILE A 113 -17.06 -11.90 -15.20
CA ILE A 113 -18.22 -12.07 -14.31
C ILE A 113 -19.34 -12.79 -15.07
N ASN A 114 -20.06 -13.67 -14.38
CA ASN A 114 -21.23 -14.37 -14.92
C ASN A 114 -22.35 -14.43 -13.88
N THR A 115 -23.62 -14.33 -14.31
CA THR A 115 -24.79 -14.48 -13.41
C THR A 115 -25.14 -15.94 -13.11
N SER A 116 -24.22 -16.88 -13.36
CA SER A 116 -24.41 -18.32 -13.23
C SER A 116 -23.08 -19.01 -12.96
N GLU A 117 -23.07 -19.95 -12.01
CA GLU A 117 -21.92 -20.83 -11.75
C GLU A 117 -21.62 -21.78 -12.92
N ASN A 118 -22.60 -22.03 -13.79
CA ASN A 118 -22.45 -22.91 -14.94
C ASN A 118 -21.88 -22.13 -16.13
N TRP A 119 -20.82 -22.65 -16.75
CA TRP A 119 -20.15 -22.01 -17.89
C TRP A 119 -21.01 -21.85 -19.15
N TRP A 120 -22.12 -22.60 -19.28
CA TRP A 120 -22.99 -22.58 -20.47
C TRP A 120 -24.23 -21.70 -20.33
N SER A 121 -24.42 -21.03 -19.19
CA SER A 121 -25.58 -20.19 -18.93
C SER A 121 -25.21 -18.92 -18.17
N GLY A 122 -26.17 -18.00 -18.08
CA GLY A 122 -25.98 -16.70 -17.45
C GLY A 122 -25.60 -15.61 -18.45
N THR A 123 -25.59 -14.38 -17.95
CA THR A 123 -25.05 -13.21 -18.64
C THR A 123 -23.58 -13.10 -18.27
N LEU A 124 -22.70 -13.31 -19.25
CA LEU A 124 -21.26 -13.27 -19.10
C LEU A 124 -20.72 -11.96 -19.67
N GLU A 125 -19.90 -11.27 -18.87
CA GLU A 125 -19.22 -10.04 -19.27
C GLU A 125 -17.74 -10.14 -18.88
N TYR A 126 -16.87 -9.57 -19.71
CA TYR A 126 -15.43 -9.67 -19.56
C TYR A 126 -14.75 -8.56 -20.36
N LYS A 127 -13.49 -8.27 -20.03
CA LYS A 127 -12.62 -7.37 -20.79
C LYS A 127 -11.27 -8.08 -20.99
N ALA A 128 -10.98 -8.38 -22.26
CA ALA A 128 -9.97 -9.36 -22.59
C ALA A 128 -8.61 -8.76 -22.88
N VAL A 129 -7.59 -9.50 -22.50
CA VAL A 129 -6.25 -9.33 -23.01
C VAL A 129 -6.21 -9.91 -24.43
N VAL A 130 -5.88 -9.06 -25.39
CA VAL A 130 -5.80 -9.40 -26.81
C VAL A 130 -4.37 -9.29 -27.30
N ASN A 131 -4.00 -10.14 -28.27
CA ASN A 131 -2.70 -10.04 -28.94
C ASN A 131 -2.89 -9.53 -30.37
N ARG A 132 -1.98 -8.66 -30.81
CA ARG A 132 -1.92 -8.15 -32.20
C ARG A 132 -0.65 -8.54 -32.94
N GLY A 133 0.22 -9.38 -32.38
CA GLY A 133 1.55 -9.66 -32.90
C GLY A 133 2.59 -8.93 -32.08
N GLY A 134 2.91 -7.69 -32.43
CA GLY A 134 3.93 -6.89 -31.72
C GLY A 134 3.48 -6.24 -30.40
N ALA A 135 2.32 -6.58 -29.85
CA ALA A 135 1.88 -6.06 -28.56
C ALA A 135 0.67 -6.84 -28.05
N ILE A 136 0.42 -6.73 -26.75
CA ILE A 136 -0.88 -7.03 -26.15
C ILE A 136 -1.61 -5.73 -25.81
N GLY A 137 -2.93 -5.81 -25.65
CA GLY A 137 -3.76 -4.69 -25.19
C GLY A 137 -5.07 -5.17 -24.61
N LEU A 138 -5.91 -4.23 -24.20
CA LEU A 138 -7.21 -4.52 -23.58
C LEU A 138 -8.34 -4.25 -24.58
N ALA A 139 -9.24 -5.21 -24.77
CA ALA A 139 -10.39 -5.06 -25.64
C ALA A 139 -11.69 -5.43 -24.90
N HIS A 140 -12.70 -4.60 -25.10
CA HIS A 140 -14.08 -4.92 -24.73
C HIS A 140 -14.62 -6.10 -25.56
N ASP A 141 -15.59 -6.83 -24.99
CA ASP A 141 -16.38 -7.93 -25.56
C ASP A 141 -16.02 -8.29 -27.02
N GLY A 142 -15.24 -9.36 -27.21
CA GLY A 142 -14.48 -9.72 -28.44
C GLY A 142 -15.20 -9.86 -29.80
N GLY A 143 -16.42 -9.34 -29.95
CA GLY A 143 -17.10 -9.05 -31.20
C GLY A 143 -16.33 -8.06 -32.08
N GLY A 144 -16.24 -8.37 -33.38
CA GLY A 144 -15.47 -7.59 -34.33
C GLY A 144 -15.99 -6.16 -34.49
N GLY A 145 -15.29 -5.18 -33.92
CA GLY A 145 -15.58 -3.76 -34.11
C GLY A 145 -15.05 -2.81 -33.04
N LEU A 146 -14.53 -3.32 -31.92
CA LEU A 146 -14.20 -2.49 -30.76
C LEU A 146 -12.77 -1.98 -30.77
N TRP A 147 -12.61 -0.81 -30.16
CA TRP A 147 -11.34 -0.14 -29.89
C TRP A 147 -10.52 -1.01 -28.93
N VAL A 148 -9.22 -1.14 -29.21
CA VAL A 148 -8.27 -1.79 -28.29
C VAL A 148 -7.46 -0.69 -27.64
N GLU A 149 -7.37 -0.78 -26.33
CA GLU A 149 -6.80 0.21 -25.45
C GLU A 149 -5.40 -0.24 -25.00
N HIS A 150 -4.54 0.73 -24.70
CA HIS A 150 -3.26 0.55 -24.01
C HIS A 150 -2.36 -0.59 -24.55
N TRP A 151 -1.68 -0.32 -25.67
CA TRP A 151 -0.75 -1.28 -26.27
C TRP A 151 0.54 -1.43 -25.45
N ILE A 152 0.80 -2.64 -24.97
CA ILE A 152 2.03 -3.01 -24.28
C ILE A 152 2.89 -3.86 -25.22
N ASN A 153 4.10 -3.38 -25.53
CA ASN A 153 5.05 -4.14 -26.34
C ASN A 153 5.54 -5.38 -25.58
N HIS A 154 5.75 -6.48 -26.30
CA HIS A 154 6.29 -7.71 -25.70
C HIS A 154 7.65 -7.51 -25.02
N THR A 155 8.47 -6.57 -25.50
CA THR A 155 9.75 -6.25 -24.85
C THR A 155 9.62 -5.69 -23.44
N THR A 156 8.47 -5.10 -23.08
CA THR A 156 8.16 -4.66 -21.71
C THR A 156 7.79 -5.83 -20.79
N LEU A 157 7.53 -7.00 -21.37
CA LEU A 157 7.03 -8.21 -20.70
C LEU A 157 8.08 -9.34 -20.74
N GLY A 158 9.37 -8.99 -20.71
CA GLY A 158 10.47 -9.95 -20.64
C GLY A 158 10.93 -10.57 -21.97
N PHE A 159 10.28 -10.25 -23.09
CA PHE A 159 10.72 -10.76 -24.39
C PHE A 159 11.95 -10.02 -24.93
N SER A 160 12.84 -10.75 -25.59
CA SER A 160 14.07 -10.18 -26.17
C SER A 160 13.85 -9.37 -27.46
N ASP A 161 12.73 -9.59 -28.15
CA ASP A 161 12.30 -8.87 -29.36
C ASP A 161 10.77 -8.90 -29.48
N ASN A 162 10.19 -8.21 -30.46
CA ASN A 162 8.76 -7.93 -30.52
C ASN A 162 7.99 -8.60 -31.69
N PRO A 163 7.29 -9.73 -31.47
CA PRO A 163 7.49 -10.70 -30.39
C PRO A 163 8.62 -11.69 -30.72
N ALA A 164 9.42 -12.09 -29.74
CA ALA A 164 10.25 -13.29 -29.81
C ALA A 164 9.43 -14.52 -29.37
N ALA A 165 9.82 -15.72 -29.83
CA ALA A 165 9.25 -16.93 -29.26
C ALA A 165 9.78 -17.12 -27.84
N GLY A 166 8.91 -17.40 -26.87
CA GLY A 166 9.29 -17.47 -25.47
C GLY A 166 8.13 -17.28 -24.51
N LEU A 167 8.47 -17.21 -23.23
CA LEU A 167 7.54 -17.00 -22.15
C LEU A 167 7.64 -15.55 -21.68
N SER A 168 6.51 -14.91 -21.42
CA SER A 168 6.51 -13.58 -20.81
C SER A 168 6.95 -13.63 -19.35
N ASP A 169 7.35 -12.47 -18.83
CA ASP A 169 7.36 -12.21 -17.39
C ASP A 169 5.94 -12.32 -16.83
N TRP A 170 5.85 -12.51 -15.51
CA TRP A 170 4.58 -12.47 -14.80
C TRP A 170 4.03 -11.05 -14.78
N ILE A 171 2.72 -10.95 -14.98
CA ILE A 171 1.92 -9.73 -14.82
C ILE A 171 0.69 -10.06 -13.99
N VAL A 172 0.07 -9.06 -13.40
CA VAL A 172 -1.20 -9.23 -12.69
C VAL A 172 -2.33 -8.69 -13.55
N VAL A 173 -3.35 -9.52 -13.81
CA VAL A 173 -4.63 -9.05 -14.35
C VAL A 173 -5.55 -8.81 -13.18
N LYS A 174 -6.10 -7.61 -13.10
CA LYS A 174 -6.99 -7.20 -12.02
C LYS A 174 -8.26 -6.66 -12.65
N SER A 175 -9.40 -7.23 -12.29
CA SER A 175 -10.71 -6.73 -12.68
C SER A 175 -11.45 -6.17 -11.48
N THR A 176 -11.88 -4.92 -11.60
CA THR A 176 -12.62 -4.21 -10.57
C THR A 176 -14.10 -4.23 -10.91
N VAL A 177 -14.93 -4.68 -9.96
CA VAL A 177 -16.39 -4.68 -10.05
C VAL A 177 -16.93 -3.69 -9.02
N SER A 178 -17.67 -2.68 -9.45
CA SER A 178 -18.27 -1.69 -8.55
C SER A 178 -19.75 -1.47 -8.89
N VAL A 179 -20.46 -0.69 -8.08
CA VAL A 179 -21.87 -0.36 -8.31
C VAL A 179 -21.99 1.11 -8.70
N GLN A 180 -22.58 1.38 -9.87
CA GLN A 180 -22.88 2.75 -10.31
C GLN A 180 -24.28 2.80 -10.92
N ASN A 181 -25.10 3.77 -10.51
CA ASN A 181 -26.46 3.97 -11.04
C ASN A 181 -27.35 2.71 -11.02
N GLY A 182 -27.15 1.82 -10.04
CA GLY A 182 -27.94 0.59 -9.86
C GLY A 182 -27.55 -0.58 -10.75
N VAL A 183 -26.46 -0.47 -11.52
CA VAL A 183 -25.86 -1.57 -12.30
C VAL A 183 -24.42 -1.81 -11.86
N TYR A 184 -23.86 -2.96 -12.22
CA TYR A 184 -22.44 -3.17 -12.03
C TYR A 184 -21.62 -2.36 -13.05
N MET A 185 -20.46 -1.90 -12.62
CA MET A 185 -19.37 -1.48 -13.48
C MET A 185 -18.32 -2.57 -13.42
N PHE A 186 -17.68 -2.85 -14.55
CA PHE A 186 -16.58 -3.80 -14.62
C PHE A 186 -15.42 -3.11 -15.30
N ASP A 187 -14.22 -3.27 -14.78
CA ASP A 187 -13.01 -2.79 -15.44
C ASP A 187 -11.91 -3.83 -15.32
N THR A 188 -10.90 -3.75 -16.18
CA THR A 188 -9.74 -4.62 -16.14
C THR A 188 -8.47 -3.85 -16.43
N ASP A 189 -7.52 -3.95 -15.51
CA ASP A 189 -6.20 -3.37 -15.57
C ASP A 189 -5.12 -4.46 -15.59
N LEU A 190 -3.95 -4.08 -16.10
CA LEU A 190 -2.75 -4.90 -16.11
C LEU A 190 -1.66 -4.21 -15.28
N TYR A 191 -1.05 -4.96 -14.39
CA TYR A 191 0.07 -4.52 -13.56
C TYR A 191 1.30 -5.39 -13.78
N GLN A 192 2.47 -4.92 -13.39
CA GLN A 192 3.67 -5.76 -13.30
C GLN A 192 3.49 -6.86 -12.25
N ALA A 193 4.50 -7.72 -12.12
CA ALA A 193 4.50 -8.83 -11.16
C ALA A 193 4.33 -8.38 -9.70
N ASP A 194 4.68 -7.13 -9.38
CA ASP A 194 4.49 -6.51 -8.07
C ASP A 194 3.00 -6.32 -7.70
N GLY A 195 2.10 -6.29 -8.69
CA GLY A 195 0.66 -6.06 -8.49
C GLY A 195 0.26 -4.58 -8.28
N PHE A 196 1.23 -3.66 -8.34
CA PHE A 196 1.06 -2.23 -8.08
C PHE A 196 1.47 -1.35 -9.26
N THR A 197 2.55 -1.69 -9.97
CA THR A 197 3.02 -0.88 -11.11
C THR A 197 2.09 -1.07 -12.31
N LEU A 198 1.32 -0.04 -12.64
CA LEU A 198 0.36 -0.06 -13.75
C LEU A 198 1.08 -0.19 -15.11
N LEU A 199 0.71 -1.20 -15.88
CA LEU A 199 1.13 -1.40 -17.26
C LEU A 199 0.10 -0.88 -18.27
N ALA A 200 -1.18 -1.10 -17.98
CA ALA A 200 -2.30 -0.64 -18.77
C ALA A 200 -3.55 -0.56 -17.91
N ASN A 201 -4.24 0.57 -17.95
CA ASN A 201 -5.57 0.72 -17.38
C ASN A 201 -6.64 0.45 -18.44
N GLY A 202 -7.78 -0.07 -18.01
CA GLY A 202 -8.95 -0.18 -18.85
C GLY A 202 -9.86 1.04 -18.73
N THR A 203 -10.63 1.35 -19.78
CA THR A 203 -11.88 2.09 -19.61
C THR A 203 -12.95 1.24 -18.90
N PRO A 204 -13.59 1.73 -17.82
CA PRO A 204 -14.69 1.03 -17.17
C PRO A 204 -15.88 0.76 -18.12
N GLN A 205 -16.41 -0.47 -18.12
CA GLN A 205 -17.64 -0.82 -18.84
C GLN A 205 -18.87 -0.82 -17.92
N VAL A 206 -19.96 -0.25 -18.43
CA VAL A 206 -21.28 -0.33 -17.80
C VAL A 206 -21.86 -1.71 -18.07
N SER A 207 -22.10 -2.48 -17.02
CA SER A 207 -22.68 -3.81 -17.10
C SER A 207 -24.17 -3.75 -17.44
N THR A 208 -24.66 -4.82 -18.07
CA THR A 208 -26.11 -5.09 -18.18
C THR A 208 -26.70 -5.74 -16.93
N ILE A 209 -25.86 -6.14 -15.98
CA ILE A 209 -26.23 -6.82 -14.75
C ILE A 209 -26.59 -5.79 -13.67
N ALA A 210 -27.77 -5.96 -13.06
CA ALA A 210 -28.25 -5.08 -11.99
C ALA A 210 -27.48 -5.33 -10.69
N ALA A 211 -27.23 -4.25 -9.94
CA ALA A 211 -26.63 -4.33 -8.60
C ALA A 211 -27.45 -5.23 -7.66
N GLY A 212 -26.77 -5.95 -6.78
CA GLY A 212 -27.37 -6.97 -5.91
C GLY A 212 -27.62 -8.34 -6.58
N THR A 213 -27.43 -8.46 -7.90
CA THR A 213 -27.48 -9.76 -8.58
C THR A 213 -26.26 -10.60 -8.18
N THR A 214 -26.45 -11.87 -7.82
CA THR A 214 -25.33 -12.79 -7.57
C THR A 214 -24.55 -13.04 -8.87
N ILE A 215 -23.25 -12.79 -8.81
CA ILE A 215 -22.30 -13.00 -9.88
C ILE A 215 -21.19 -13.96 -9.43
N TYR A 216 -20.58 -14.61 -10.40
CA TYR A 216 -19.50 -15.57 -10.25
C TYR A 216 -18.32 -15.12 -11.09
N ALA A 217 -17.14 -15.10 -10.49
CA ALA A 217 -15.91 -14.78 -11.22
C ALA A 217 -15.33 -16.01 -11.91
N GLY A 218 -14.37 -15.80 -12.81
CA GLY A 218 -13.61 -16.89 -13.41
C GLY A 218 -12.67 -16.40 -14.48
N ILE A 219 -12.18 -17.36 -15.28
CA ILE A 219 -11.31 -17.10 -16.42
C ILE A 219 -11.99 -17.48 -17.74
N THR A 220 -11.69 -16.74 -18.79
CA THR A 220 -12.18 -17.04 -20.15
C THR A 220 -11.18 -16.64 -21.22
N THR A 221 -11.31 -17.28 -22.38
CA THR A 221 -10.64 -16.88 -23.62
C THR A 221 -11.51 -15.97 -24.51
N GLY A 222 -12.72 -15.61 -24.06
CA GLY A 222 -13.65 -14.70 -24.73
C GLY A 222 -15.02 -15.30 -25.10
N TRP A 223 -15.73 -14.63 -26.02
CA TRP A 223 -17.06 -14.98 -26.50
C TRP A 223 -17.16 -14.85 -28.04
N ASN A 224 -18.23 -15.41 -28.60
CA ASN A 224 -18.27 -16.13 -29.87
C ASN A 224 -18.06 -15.33 -31.19
N SER A 225 -17.24 -15.89 -32.12
CA SER A 225 -17.20 -15.65 -33.58
C SER A 225 -16.26 -16.64 -34.33
N TYR A 226 -15.36 -17.34 -33.62
CA TYR A 226 -14.29 -18.18 -34.21
C TYR A 226 -14.21 -19.59 -33.60
N THR A 227 -15.34 -20.28 -33.42
CA THR A 227 -15.40 -21.59 -32.71
C THR A 227 -14.66 -22.75 -33.38
N SER A 228 -14.09 -22.55 -34.56
CA SER A 228 -13.34 -23.59 -35.27
C SER A 228 -11.83 -23.47 -35.14
N MET A 229 -11.31 -22.34 -34.64
CA MET A 229 -9.87 -22.11 -34.48
C MET A 229 -9.49 -22.14 -33.00
N THR A 230 -8.30 -22.65 -32.70
CA THR A 230 -7.71 -22.56 -31.35
C THR A 230 -7.09 -21.18 -31.15
N ILE A 231 -6.87 -20.80 -29.89
CA ILE A 231 -6.26 -19.52 -29.53
C ILE A 231 -4.88 -19.38 -30.18
N GLU A 232 -4.06 -20.43 -30.13
CA GLU A 232 -2.75 -20.45 -30.80
C GLU A 232 -2.85 -20.18 -32.30
N GLU A 233 -3.78 -20.83 -33.00
CA GLU A 233 -3.99 -20.62 -34.43
C GLU A 233 -4.44 -19.19 -34.76
N MET A 234 -5.07 -18.49 -33.83
CA MET A 234 -5.53 -17.12 -34.03
C MET A 234 -4.45 -16.10 -33.72
N ASN A 235 -3.75 -16.24 -32.59
CA ASN A 235 -2.90 -15.18 -32.07
C ASN A 235 -1.56 -15.64 -31.51
N HIS A 236 -1.09 -16.84 -31.89
CA HIS A 236 0.23 -17.38 -31.55
C HIS A 236 0.49 -17.60 -30.05
N ILE A 237 -0.53 -17.50 -29.20
CA ILE A 237 -0.43 -17.84 -27.78
C ILE A 237 -0.78 -19.31 -27.58
N SER A 238 0.19 -20.11 -27.13
CA SER A 238 0.06 -21.57 -27.02
C SER A 238 -0.20 -22.07 -25.61
N ALA A 239 0.18 -21.29 -24.60
CA ALA A 239 -0.25 -21.51 -23.22
C ALA A 239 -0.42 -20.17 -22.48
N VAL A 240 -1.31 -20.18 -21.49
CA VAL A 240 -1.39 -19.13 -20.45
C VAL A 240 -1.18 -19.79 -19.10
N HIS A 241 -0.18 -19.35 -18.35
CA HIS A 241 0.06 -19.80 -16.98
C HIS A 241 -0.60 -18.80 -16.03
N ILE A 242 -1.22 -19.32 -14.98
CA ILE A 242 -2.12 -18.56 -14.09
C ILE A 242 -1.84 -18.99 -12.65
N ASP A 243 -1.72 -18.01 -11.76
CA ASP A 243 -1.45 -18.21 -10.35
C ASP A 243 -2.17 -17.16 -9.48
N ASN A 244 -2.28 -17.42 -8.17
CA ASN A 244 -2.81 -16.51 -7.14
C ASN A 244 -4.16 -15.89 -7.53
N PHE A 245 -5.12 -16.73 -7.95
CA PHE A 245 -6.45 -16.24 -8.27
C PHE A 245 -7.16 -15.82 -6.99
N SER A 246 -7.68 -14.60 -6.94
CA SER A 246 -8.38 -14.08 -5.78
C SER A 246 -9.65 -13.32 -6.15
N ILE A 247 -10.62 -13.38 -5.24
CA ILE A 247 -11.80 -12.53 -5.23
C ILE A 247 -11.84 -11.88 -3.85
N GLN A 248 -11.66 -10.57 -3.82
CA GLN A 248 -11.70 -9.78 -2.60
C GLN A 248 -12.81 -8.75 -2.72
N LYS A 249 -13.52 -8.50 -1.62
CA LYS A 249 -14.57 -7.48 -1.56
C LYS A 249 -14.24 -6.46 -0.47
N VAL A 250 -14.28 -5.19 -0.84
CA VAL A 250 -13.91 -4.01 -0.05
C VAL A 250 -14.96 -2.90 -0.19
N GLU A 251 -14.97 -1.94 0.71
CA GLU A 251 -15.72 -0.69 0.53
C GLU A 251 -14.98 0.22 -0.47
N GLN A 252 -15.71 1.04 -1.23
CA GLN A 252 -15.14 1.92 -2.26
C GLN A 252 -14.08 2.90 -1.73
N GLU A 253 -14.30 3.49 -0.55
CA GLU A 253 -13.33 4.36 0.10
C GLU A 253 -12.02 3.62 0.37
N ALA A 254 -12.13 2.37 0.82
CA ALA A 254 -11.00 1.52 1.16
C ALA A 254 -10.22 1.03 -0.08
N PHE A 255 -10.92 0.80 -1.20
CA PHE A 255 -10.30 0.50 -2.49
C PHE A 255 -9.48 1.68 -3.03
N LEU A 256 -10.05 2.89 -2.97
CA LEU A 256 -9.36 4.10 -3.41
C LEU A 256 -8.04 4.28 -2.66
N LEU A 257 -8.05 4.14 -1.34
CA LEU A 257 -6.86 4.19 -0.51
C LEU A 257 -5.77 3.18 -0.94
N SER A 258 -6.15 2.00 -1.43
CA SER A 258 -5.20 0.98 -1.91
C SER A 258 -4.67 1.23 -3.33
N SER A 259 -5.42 1.97 -4.15
CA SER A 259 -5.02 2.33 -5.52
C SER A 259 -4.14 3.58 -5.58
N MET A 260 -4.16 4.34 -4.48
CA MET A 260 -3.36 5.53 -4.29
C MET A 260 -2.04 5.12 -3.65
N GLU A 261 -0.90 5.60 -4.17
CA GLU A 261 0.39 5.46 -3.46
C GLU A 261 0.41 6.19 -2.09
N LEU A 262 -0.71 6.79 -1.68
CA LEU A 262 -0.85 7.47 -0.38
C LEU A 262 -0.95 6.45 0.75
N VAL A 263 -0.30 6.77 1.85
CA VAL A 263 -0.31 6.00 3.09
C VAL A 263 -1.50 6.46 3.93
N PRO A 264 -2.47 5.56 4.22
CA PRO A 264 -3.63 5.88 5.06
C PRO A 264 -3.35 5.74 6.56
N ASN A 265 -2.30 5.02 6.94
CA ASN A 265 -1.81 4.94 8.31
C ASN A 265 -0.27 4.99 8.31
N PRO A 266 0.33 6.09 8.77
CA PRO A 266 1.77 6.29 8.85
C PRO A 266 2.57 5.16 9.51
N GLU A 267 2.02 4.49 10.53
CA GLU A 267 2.70 3.39 11.24
C GLU A 267 2.86 2.11 10.42
N GLN A 268 2.19 2.03 9.26
CA GLN A 268 2.23 0.86 8.39
C GLN A 268 3.02 1.11 7.11
N MET A 269 3.56 2.31 6.96
CA MET A 269 4.41 2.66 5.84
C MET A 269 5.72 1.88 5.95
N ASP A 270 5.93 0.95 5.03
CA ASP A 270 7.16 0.15 4.86
C ASP A 270 7.48 0.16 3.36
N ARG A 271 8.26 1.15 2.90
CA ARG A 271 8.53 1.34 1.46
C ARG A 271 9.70 0.52 0.98
N ASP A 272 10.62 0.15 1.86
CA ASP A 272 11.76 -0.67 1.51
C ASP A 272 11.50 -2.17 1.68
N GLU A 273 10.28 -2.52 2.10
CA GLU A 273 9.74 -3.89 2.27
C GLU A 273 10.59 -4.73 3.23
N ASN A 274 11.23 -4.09 4.20
CA ASN A 274 12.12 -4.76 5.13
C ASN A 274 11.38 -5.36 6.35
N GLY A 275 10.07 -5.07 6.48
CA GLY A 275 9.22 -5.53 7.58
C GLY A 275 9.22 -4.61 8.80
N LEU A 276 9.81 -3.42 8.71
CA LEU A 276 9.84 -2.36 9.71
C LEU A 276 9.13 -1.12 9.15
N ALA A 277 8.53 -0.31 10.02
CA ALA A 277 7.86 0.89 9.57
C ALA A 277 8.88 2.02 9.34
N ASP A 278 8.88 2.63 8.15
CA ASP A 278 9.81 3.71 7.75
C ASP A 278 9.83 4.84 8.79
N ILE A 279 8.66 5.21 9.32
CA ILE A 279 8.53 6.32 10.29
C ILE A 279 9.13 5.94 11.66
N TRP A 280 9.08 4.67 12.03
CA TRP A 280 9.73 4.15 13.23
C TRP A 280 11.24 4.08 13.02
N GLU A 281 11.70 3.63 11.84
CA GLU A 281 13.11 3.59 11.51
C GLU A 281 13.74 4.98 11.51
N ALA A 282 13.04 5.97 10.95
CA ALA A 282 13.45 7.37 10.95
C ALA A 282 13.55 7.93 12.37
N ARG A 283 12.62 7.57 13.27
CA ARG A 283 12.62 8.03 14.67
C ARG A 283 13.83 7.51 15.46
N TYR A 284 14.20 6.25 15.26
CA TYR A 284 15.25 5.59 16.05
C TYR A 284 16.59 5.43 15.31
N ALA A 285 16.72 6.01 14.12
CA ALA A 285 17.87 5.85 13.24
C ALA A 285 18.19 4.36 12.97
N ALA A 286 17.13 3.57 12.76
CA ALA A 286 17.19 2.12 12.60
C ALA A 286 17.19 1.67 11.13
N LEU A 287 17.53 2.57 10.20
CA LEU A 287 17.55 2.29 8.77
C LEU A 287 18.49 1.12 8.44
N GLY A 288 17.95 0.13 7.71
CA GLY A 288 18.70 -1.03 7.24
C GLY A 288 18.97 -2.09 8.30
N LEU A 289 18.30 -2.02 9.45
CA LEU A 289 18.24 -3.12 10.40
C LEU A 289 17.36 -4.25 9.84
N ALA A 290 17.76 -5.50 10.07
CA ALA A 290 16.94 -6.64 9.67
C ALA A 290 15.81 -6.86 10.68
N ALA A 291 14.56 -6.98 10.21
CA ALA A 291 13.40 -7.18 11.06
C ALA A 291 13.51 -8.36 12.05
N SER A 292 14.20 -9.44 11.66
CA SER A 292 14.39 -10.64 12.49
C SER A 292 15.51 -10.55 13.53
N ASP A 293 16.36 -9.54 13.45
CA ASP A 293 17.53 -9.42 14.32
C ASP A 293 17.16 -8.77 15.66
N ASP A 294 18.00 -8.96 16.67
CA ASP A 294 17.92 -8.36 18.01
C ASP A 294 19.17 -7.48 18.15
N SER A 295 19.04 -6.19 17.84
CA SER A 295 20.19 -5.33 17.56
C SER A 295 20.91 -4.85 18.81
N ASP A 296 20.19 -4.69 19.92
CA ASP A 296 20.72 -4.29 21.21
C ASP A 296 20.92 -5.46 22.20
N GLY A 297 20.49 -6.67 21.83
CA GLY A 297 20.73 -7.91 22.55
C GLY A 297 19.83 -8.10 23.77
N ASP A 298 18.67 -7.45 23.78
CA ASP A 298 17.73 -7.51 24.89
C ASP A 298 16.82 -8.75 24.84
N GLY A 299 16.81 -9.48 23.72
CA GLY A 299 15.98 -10.66 23.47
C GLY A 299 14.64 -10.39 22.77
N ILE A 300 14.41 -9.18 22.27
CA ILE A 300 13.27 -8.77 21.43
C ILE A 300 13.79 -8.54 20.00
N SER A 301 13.00 -8.93 18.99
CA SER A 301 13.37 -8.67 17.59
C SER A 301 13.04 -7.22 17.20
N ASN A 302 13.81 -6.64 16.28
CA ASN A 302 13.55 -5.31 15.72
C ASN A 302 12.11 -5.16 15.22
N ALA A 303 11.52 -6.22 14.64
CA ALA A 303 10.11 -6.22 14.23
C ALA A 303 9.13 -6.10 15.41
N ASP A 304 9.36 -6.86 16.49
CA ASP A 304 8.55 -6.77 17.70
C ASP A 304 8.72 -5.40 18.38
N GLU A 305 9.91 -4.80 18.30
CA GLU A 305 10.18 -3.46 18.81
C GLU A 305 9.53 -2.35 17.99
N SER A 306 9.55 -2.47 16.67
CA SER A 306 8.81 -1.60 15.74
C SER A 306 7.32 -1.60 16.07
N LEU A 307 6.74 -2.78 16.27
CA LEU A 307 5.35 -2.94 16.70
C LEU A 307 5.10 -2.37 18.10
N ALA A 308 6.03 -2.55 19.03
CA ALA A 308 5.92 -2.05 20.41
C ALA A 308 6.20 -0.55 20.55
N GLY A 309 6.77 0.08 19.52
CA GLY A 309 7.22 1.48 19.54
C GLY A 309 8.45 1.68 20.43
N THR A 310 9.32 0.67 20.55
CA THR A 310 10.54 0.72 21.34
C THR A 310 11.78 0.97 20.50
N ASN A 311 12.86 1.43 21.12
CA ASN A 311 14.13 1.75 20.48
C ASN A 311 15.02 0.50 20.34
N PRO A 312 15.32 0.04 19.11
CA PRO A 312 16.07 -1.19 18.85
C PRO A 312 17.57 -1.08 19.13
N LEU A 313 18.03 0.09 19.55
CA LEU A 313 19.43 0.38 19.86
C LEU A 313 19.64 0.65 21.36
N ASP A 314 18.60 0.47 22.20
CA ASP A 314 18.65 0.69 23.63
C ASP A 314 17.97 -0.44 24.39
N ALA A 315 18.77 -1.38 24.91
CA ALA A 315 18.30 -2.57 25.62
C ALA A 315 17.48 -2.28 26.90
N LEU A 316 17.42 -1.02 27.35
CA LEU A 316 16.53 -0.60 28.44
C LEU A 316 15.14 -0.18 27.94
N SER A 317 15.02 0.21 26.67
CA SER A 317 13.79 0.48 25.97
C SER A 317 13.14 -0.83 25.51
N ALA A 318 12.74 -1.69 26.45
CA ALA A 318 12.21 -3.02 26.15
C ALA A 318 10.76 -3.17 26.64
N PHE A 319 9.83 -3.59 25.78
CA PHE A 319 8.46 -3.92 26.24
C PHE A 319 8.39 -5.31 26.88
N LYS A 320 8.84 -5.42 28.14
CA LYS A 320 8.89 -6.69 28.89
C LYS A 320 7.94 -6.68 30.09
N ILE A 321 7.04 -7.66 30.13
CA ILE A 321 6.14 -7.88 31.26
C ILE A 321 6.87 -8.71 32.33
N ALA A 322 6.82 -8.26 33.58
CA ALA A 322 7.31 -8.98 34.74
C ALA A 322 6.16 -9.59 35.54
N LEU A 323 6.34 -10.84 35.99
CA LEU A 323 5.43 -11.51 36.91
C LEU A 323 6.16 -11.77 38.22
N THR A 324 5.64 -11.23 39.32
CA THR A 324 6.21 -11.40 40.66
C THR A 324 5.17 -12.02 41.60
N ASN A 325 5.52 -13.13 42.24
CA ASN A 325 4.67 -13.70 43.30
C ASN A 325 4.75 -12.78 44.53
N VAL A 326 3.62 -12.17 44.89
CA VAL A 326 3.54 -11.31 46.07
C VAL A 326 3.28 -12.17 47.31
N LYS A 327 2.32 -13.11 47.22
CA LYS A 327 1.90 -14.07 48.25
C LYS A 327 1.30 -15.32 47.59
N GLU A 328 0.95 -16.33 48.39
CA GLU A 328 0.49 -17.66 47.92
C GLU A 328 -0.66 -17.59 46.89
N ASP A 329 -1.60 -16.64 47.04
CA ASP A 329 -2.76 -16.47 46.16
C ASP A 329 -2.76 -15.13 45.39
N MET A 330 -1.62 -14.45 45.29
CA MET A 330 -1.53 -13.12 44.65
C MET A 330 -0.29 -12.98 43.79
N VAL A 331 -0.50 -12.67 42.52
CA VAL A 331 0.56 -12.35 41.56
C VAL A 331 0.51 -10.87 41.18
N ARG A 332 1.68 -10.25 41.06
CA ARG A 332 1.83 -8.90 40.52
C ARG A 332 2.29 -8.98 39.09
N VAL A 333 1.57 -8.31 38.21
CA VAL A 333 1.98 -8.08 36.82
C VAL A 333 2.54 -6.66 36.75
N GLY A 334 3.79 -6.52 36.28
CA GLY A 334 4.44 -5.23 36.04
C GLY A 334 4.80 -5.06 34.57
N TRP A 335 4.68 -3.85 34.04
CA TRP A 335 5.02 -3.55 32.64
C TRP A 335 5.48 -2.09 32.47
N PRO A 336 6.30 -1.80 31.45
CA PRO A 336 6.64 -0.44 31.08
C PRO A 336 5.44 0.26 30.42
N SER A 337 5.18 1.51 30.81
CA SER A 337 4.08 2.31 30.27
C SER A 337 4.62 3.35 29.30
N ALA A 338 4.60 3.09 28.00
CA ALA A 338 5.10 4.00 26.98
C ALA A 338 4.17 5.21 26.79
N ILE A 339 4.71 6.42 26.70
CA ILE A 339 3.93 7.63 26.36
C ILE A 339 3.38 7.56 24.93
N HIS A 340 2.22 8.19 24.71
CA HIS A 340 1.47 8.17 23.44
C HIS A 340 1.03 6.76 23.00
N ARG A 341 0.98 5.82 23.95
CA ARG A 341 0.39 4.50 23.77
C ARG A 341 -0.60 4.20 24.86
N GLU A 342 -1.68 3.52 24.50
CA GLU A 342 -2.64 2.94 25.43
C GLU A 342 -2.24 1.52 25.82
N HIS A 343 -2.36 1.24 27.10
CA HIS A 343 -2.09 -0.08 27.66
C HIS A 343 -3.32 -0.71 28.29
N GLN A 344 -3.55 -1.99 27.98
CA GLN A 344 -4.59 -2.78 28.62
C GLN A 344 -4.05 -4.14 29.07
N LEU A 345 -4.12 -4.40 30.37
CA LEU A 345 -3.85 -5.72 30.91
C LEU A 345 -5.03 -6.67 30.62
N GLN A 346 -4.72 -7.82 30.04
CA GLN A 346 -5.69 -8.87 29.68
C GLN A 346 -5.24 -10.23 30.21
N SER A 347 -6.21 -11.12 30.45
CA SER A 347 -5.95 -12.51 30.82
C SER A 347 -6.78 -13.51 30.02
N THR A 348 -6.27 -14.73 29.93
CA THR A 348 -7.02 -15.89 29.42
C THR A 348 -6.69 -17.13 30.24
N ALA A 349 -7.64 -18.06 30.32
CA ALA A 349 -7.44 -19.36 30.97
C ALA A 349 -6.70 -20.36 30.07
N SER A 350 -6.73 -20.16 28.74
CA SER A 350 -6.07 -20.99 27.74
C SER A 350 -5.66 -20.15 26.53
N LEU A 351 -4.52 -20.46 25.90
CA LEU A 351 -4.05 -19.76 24.70
C LEU A 351 -4.97 -19.97 23.48
N ASP A 352 -5.81 -21.00 23.51
CA ASP A 352 -6.81 -21.27 22.46
C ASP A 352 -8.16 -20.55 22.70
N ALA A 353 -8.28 -19.79 23.80
CA ALA A 353 -9.49 -19.07 24.18
C ALA A 353 -9.30 -17.55 24.03
N GLY A 354 -10.41 -16.81 23.95
CA GLY A 354 -10.39 -15.34 23.87
C GLY A 354 -9.82 -14.68 25.13
N TRP A 355 -9.23 -13.49 24.95
CA TRP A 355 -8.66 -12.68 26.02
C TRP A 355 -9.73 -11.80 26.68
N THR A 356 -9.68 -11.68 28.01
CA THR A 356 -10.57 -10.83 28.80
C THR A 356 -9.79 -9.67 29.38
N ALA A 357 -10.31 -8.44 29.25
CA ALA A 357 -9.70 -7.24 29.83
C ALA A 357 -9.84 -7.23 31.36
N LEU A 358 -8.72 -6.99 32.05
CA LEU A 358 -8.67 -6.83 33.52
C LEU A 358 -8.75 -5.36 33.94
N MET A 359 -8.49 -4.44 33.01
CA MET A 359 -8.60 -2.99 33.18
C MET A 359 -9.11 -2.34 31.90
N SER A 360 -9.55 -1.08 31.97
CA SER A 360 -9.74 -0.25 30.77
C SER A 360 -8.39 0.04 30.12
N ALA A 361 -8.38 0.33 28.82
CA ALA A 361 -7.20 0.90 28.19
C ALA A 361 -6.90 2.26 28.85
N GLU A 362 -5.64 2.49 29.19
CA GLU A 362 -5.19 3.74 29.80
C GLU A 362 -3.95 4.25 29.06
N GLU A 363 -3.91 5.56 28.82
CA GLU A 363 -2.76 6.24 28.22
C GLU A 363 -1.52 6.06 29.10
N GLY A 364 -0.39 5.82 28.45
CA GLY A 364 0.86 5.55 29.11
C GLY A 364 1.59 6.79 29.60
N SER A 365 2.44 6.58 30.60
CA SER A 365 2.97 7.67 31.46
C SER A 365 4.48 7.68 31.63
N ASP A 366 5.22 6.96 30.79
CA ASP A 366 6.68 6.72 30.87
C ASP A 366 7.15 6.23 32.24
N THR A 367 6.34 5.37 32.86
CA THR A 367 6.59 4.83 34.20
C THR A 367 6.34 3.33 34.25
N TRP A 368 6.98 2.67 35.22
CA TRP A 368 6.68 1.29 35.53
C TRP A 368 5.29 1.18 36.17
N ARG A 369 4.38 0.43 35.55
CA ARG A 369 3.04 0.16 36.07
C ARG A 369 2.95 -1.24 36.65
N GLU A 370 2.13 -1.39 37.68
CA GLU A 370 1.94 -2.65 38.38
C GLU A 370 0.47 -2.87 38.74
N MET A 371 0.00 -4.12 38.65
CA MET A 371 -1.33 -4.54 39.11
C MET A 371 -1.23 -5.85 39.89
N ASP A 372 -1.79 -5.84 41.10
CA ASP A 372 -1.94 -7.05 41.94
C ASP A 372 -3.22 -7.79 41.55
N LEU A 373 -3.08 -9.08 41.23
CA LEU A 373 -4.16 -9.96 40.81
C LEU A 373 -4.35 -11.09 41.81
N ASP A 374 -5.60 -11.28 42.23
CA ASP A 374 -6.03 -12.43 43.04
C ASP A 374 -6.14 -13.67 42.13
N ILE A 375 -5.38 -14.71 42.45
CA ILE A 375 -5.35 -15.97 41.72
C ILE A 375 -5.90 -17.15 42.54
N SER A 376 -6.54 -16.89 43.69
CA SER A 376 -7.03 -17.92 44.63
C SER A 376 -8.00 -18.95 44.03
N GLN A 377 -8.72 -18.59 42.97
CA GLN A 377 -9.67 -19.47 42.26
C GLN A 377 -9.15 -19.95 40.89
N THR A 378 -7.89 -19.67 40.57
CA THR A 378 -7.35 -19.86 39.23
C THR A 378 -6.40 -21.05 39.20
N THR A 379 -6.71 -22.07 38.41
CA THR A 379 -5.80 -23.22 38.21
C THR A 379 -4.65 -22.91 37.24
N SER A 380 -4.90 -22.04 36.26
CA SER A 380 -3.92 -21.55 35.28
C SER A 380 -4.46 -20.28 34.63
N ALA A 381 -3.61 -19.27 34.45
CA ALA A 381 -3.92 -18.07 33.68
C ALA A 381 -2.68 -17.62 32.90
N PHE A 382 -2.94 -17.06 31.73
CA PHE A 382 -1.96 -16.35 30.91
C PHE A 382 -2.30 -14.87 30.95
N PHE A 383 -1.27 -14.02 30.97
CA PHE A 383 -1.41 -12.58 31.00
C PHE A 383 -0.71 -11.96 29.79
N ARG A 384 -1.29 -10.89 29.25
CA ARG A 384 -0.63 -10.02 28.27
C ARG A 384 -1.02 -8.57 28.53
N VAL A 385 -0.17 -7.65 28.12
CA VAL A 385 -0.46 -6.23 28.09
C VAL A 385 -0.46 -5.82 26.63
N THR A 386 -1.54 -5.20 26.16
CA THR A 386 -1.56 -4.59 24.83
C THR A 386 -0.87 -3.22 24.88
N SER A 387 -0.28 -2.81 23.78
CA SER A 387 0.33 -1.49 23.60
C SER A 387 -0.13 -1.00 22.22
N ALA A 388 -1.01 0.00 22.18
CA ALA A 388 -1.56 0.54 20.94
C ALA A 388 -1.28 2.04 20.88
N SER A 389 -0.94 2.57 19.72
CA SER A 389 -0.73 4.00 19.56
C SER A 389 -2.04 4.78 19.71
N VAL A 390 -1.94 5.99 20.25
CA VAL A 390 -3.08 6.91 20.41
C VAL A 390 -3.23 7.75 19.15
N ASP A 391 -4.48 7.94 18.74
CA ASP A 391 -4.94 8.89 17.71
C ASP A 391 -6.13 9.63 18.34
N SER A 392 -5.83 10.81 18.89
CA SER A 392 -6.70 11.55 19.81
C SER A 392 -7.88 12.24 19.11
N ASP A 393 -7.72 12.62 17.85
CA ASP A 393 -8.77 13.26 17.04
C ASP A 393 -9.37 12.34 15.96
N GLY A 394 -8.80 11.14 15.80
CA GLY A 394 -9.31 10.08 14.94
C GLY A 394 -9.07 10.35 13.46
N ASP A 395 -8.04 11.11 13.13
CA ASP A 395 -7.76 11.57 11.77
C ASP A 395 -6.90 10.61 10.94
N GLY A 396 -6.41 9.53 11.58
CA GLY A 396 -5.57 8.50 10.97
C GLY A 396 -4.08 8.71 11.14
N VAL A 397 -3.64 9.80 11.78
CA VAL A 397 -2.25 10.05 12.17
C VAL A 397 -2.13 9.88 13.69
N GLN A 398 -1.20 9.05 14.14
CA GLN A 398 -1.00 8.83 15.57
C GLN A 398 -0.35 10.04 16.25
N ASP A 399 -0.75 10.36 17.49
CA ASP A 399 -0.31 11.52 18.27
C ASP A 399 1.20 11.73 18.29
N TRP A 400 1.96 10.63 18.37
CA TRP A 400 3.42 10.71 18.41
C TRP A 400 4.03 11.08 17.05
N ILE A 401 3.37 10.72 15.95
CA ILE A 401 3.76 11.08 14.58
C ILE A 401 3.40 12.53 14.33
N GLU A 402 2.24 12.97 14.82
CA GLU A 402 1.85 14.37 14.76
C GLU A 402 2.84 15.27 15.48
N GLN A 403 3.27 14.88 16.69
CA GLN A 403 4.34 15.58 17.40
C GLN A 403 5.68 15.57 16.63
N LEU A 404 6.01 14.47 15.95
CA LEU A 404 7.20 14.38 15.11
C LEU A 404 7.09 15.31 13.88
N MET A 405 5.90 15.48 13.33
CA MET A 405 5.61 16.38 12.21
C MET A 405 5.46 17.85 12.65
N GLY A 406 5.08 18.08 13.90
CA GLY A 406 4.75 19.39 14.46
C GLY A 406 3.27 19.79 14.32
N SER A 407 2.37 18.84 14.05
CA SER A 407 0.91 19.01 14.14
C SER A 407 0.41 18.93 15.60
N ASP A 408 -0.81 19.39 15.83
CA ASP A 408 -1.51 19.38 17.12
C ASP A 408 -2.38 18.12 17.23
N PRO A 409 -2.07 17.16 18.14
CA PRO A 409 -2.77 15.88 18.23
C PRO A 409 -4.26 15.93 18.59
N ALA A 410 -4.79 17.09 18.89
CA ALA A 410 -6.21 17.27 19.18
C ALA A 410 -6.99 17.86 18.00
N VAL A 411 -6.36 18.08 16.84
CA VAL A 411 -6.93 18.83 15.72
C VAL A 411 -6.51 18.26 14.35
N ALA A 412 -7.43 17.52 13.72
CA ALA A 412 -7.24 16.77 12.46
C ALA A 412 -6.73 17.54 11.22
N HIS A 413 -6.64 18.86 11.31
CA HIS A 413 -6.28 19.76 10.22
C HIS A 413 -5.37 20.88 10.73
N SER A 414 -4.42 20.55 11.59
CA SER A 414 -3.52 21.51 12.23
C SER A 414 -2.31 21.87 11.36
N ALA A 415 -1.85 20.94 10.52
CA ALA A 415 -0.75 21.13 9.58
C ALA A 415 -1.22 21.82 8.28
N GLN A 416 -2.37 21.40 7.73
CA GLN A 416 -3.00 22.04 6.58
C GLN A 416 -4.50 21.74 6.49
N SER A 417 -5.19 22.26 5.48
CA SER A 417 -6.60 21.91 5.22
C SER A 417 -6.74 20.48 4.72
N SER A 418 -7.90 19.86 4.95
CA SER A 418 -8.23 18.58 4.32
C SER A 418 -8.08 18.65 2.80
N THR A 419 -7.64 17.54 2.22
CA THR A 419 -7.45 17.42 0.77
C THR A 419 -8.28 16.26 0.26
N THR A 420 -9.01 16.51 -0.83
CA THR A 420 -9.74 15.47 -1.54
C THR A 420 -8.87 14.91 -2.64
N TYR A 421 -8.66 13.61 -2.64
CA TYR A 421 -8.07 12.91 -3.77
C TYR A 421 -9.18 12.27 -4.60
N THR A 422 -9.11 12.48 -5.92
CA THR A 422 -10.00 11.83 -6.87
C THR A 422 -9.19 10.94 -7.76
N ASP A 423 -9.60 9.67 -7.86
CA ASP A 423 -9.00 8.72 -8.78
C ASP A 423 -9.07 9.27 -10.22
N PRO A 424 -7.92 9.46 -10.90
CA PRO A 424 -7.90 10.00 -12.25
C PRO A 424 -8.59 9.09 -13.27
N ASP A 425 -8.67 7.78 -13.01
CA ASP A 425 -9.29 6.78 -13.88
C ASP A 425 -10.76 6.52 -13.52
N ASN A 426 -11.17 6.90 -12.30
CA ASN A 426 -12.57 6.90 -11.86
C ASN A 426 -12.97 8.21 -11.14
N PRO A 427 -13.37 9.26 -11.88
CA PRO A 427 -13.68 10.58 -11.31
C PRO A 427 -14.95 10.63 -10.46
N SER A 428 -15.66 9.50 -10.30
CA SER A 428 -16.76 9.36 -9.34
C SER A 428 -16.33 8.81 -7.98
N SER A 429 -15.03 8.60 -7.80
CA SER A 429 -14.38 7.95 -6.67
C SER A 429 -13.46 8.97 -6.00
N THR A 430 -13.95 9.63 -4.95
CA THR A 430 -13.23 10.69 -4.23
C THR A 430 -13.12 10.34 -2.75
N VAL A 431 -11.91 10.39 -2.20
CA VAL A 431 -11.64 10.24 -0.74
C VAL A 431 -11.16 11.58 -0.20
N GLU A 432 -11.63 11.95 0.98
CA GLU A 432 -11.12 13.08 1.74
C GLU A 432 -10.12 12.60 2.79
N PHE A 433 -8.94 13.21 2.80
CA PHE A 433 -7.93 13.00 3.84
C PHE A 433 -7.94 14.15 4.82
N SER A 434 -7.63 13.86 6.08
CA SER A 434 -7.37 14.88 7.08
C SER A 434 -6.22 15.79 6.63
N GLY A 435 -6.11 16.96 7.26
CA GLY A 435 -5.06 17.91 6.91
C GLY A 435 -3.69 17.36 7.29
N ASP A 436 -3.63 16.66 8.42
CA ASP A 436 -2.38 16.18 9.00
C ASP A 436 -1.92 14.92 8.28
N LEU A 437 -2.85 14.05 7.88
CA LEU A 437 -2.56 12.91 7.01
C LEU A 437 -2.18 13.34 5.59
N SER A 438 -2.77 14.43 5.08
CA SER A 438 -2.34 15.02 3.80
C SER A 438 -0.91 15.55 3.89
N ALA A 439 -0.56 16.24 4.99
CA ALA A 439 0.79 16.74 5.23
C ALA A 439 1.82 15.60 5.40
N PHE A 440 1.45 14.51 6.08
CA PHE A 440 2.28 13.32 6.17
C PHE A 440 2.61 12.77 4.78
N ASN A 441 1.58 12.55 3.96
CA ASN A 441 1.73 12.01 2.62
C ASN A 441 2.57 12.93 1.72
N GLU A 442 2.39 14.24 1.81
CA GLU A 442 3.19 15.20 1.05
C GLU A 442 4.69 15.17 1.44
N VAL A 443 5.00 14.94 2.72
CA VAL A 443 6.38 14.94 3.24
C VAL A 443 7.08 13.62 3.00
N PHE A 444 6.40 12.48 3.23
CA PHE A 444 7.02 11.16 3.31
C PHE A 444 6.72 10.27 2.10
N VAL A 445 5.63 10.54 1.37
CA VAL A 445 5.15 9.68 0.29
C VAL A 445 5.38 10.33 -1.07
N GLU A 446 4.91 11.57 -1.27
CA GLU A 446 5.06 12.30 -2.52
C GLU A 446 6.52 12.72 -2.74
N GLN A 447 7.22 12.00 -3.63
CA GLN A 447 8.35 12.62 -4.34
C GLN A 447 7.76 13.63 -5.30
N SER A 448 7.80 14.91 -4.93
CA SER A 448 7.30 16.01 -5.75
C SER A 448 7.66 15.77 -7.22
N PRO A 449 6.69 15.61 -8.15
CA PRO A 449 6.92 15.15 -9.53
C PRO A 449 7.73 16.13 -10.39
N SER A 450 8.32 17.17 -9.79
CA SER A 450 8.96 18.29 -10.44
C SER A 450 10.18 18.87 -9.71
N ASN A 451 10.81 18.19 -8.74
CA ASN A 451 11.90 18.77 -7.92
C ASN A 451 11.49 20.08 -7.20
N MET A 452 10.20 20.37 -7.06
CA MET A 452 9.71 21.55 -6.33
C MET A 452 9.50 21.20 -4.85
N ILE A 453 9.78 22.16 -3.98
CA ILE A 453 9.56 22.04 -2.54
C ILE A 453 8.05 22.11 -2.28
N SER A 454 7.53 21.15 -1.52
CA SER A 454 6.12 21.06 -1.14
C SER A 454 5.71 22.21 -0.19
N GLU A 455 4.41 22.52 -0.03
CA GLU A 455 3.95 23.56 0.91
C GLU A 455 4.28 23.18 2.36
N ALA A 456 4.08 21.91 2.74
CA ALA A 456 4.48 21.39 4.04
C ALA A 456 6.00 21.46 4.27
N GLN A 457 6.81 21.11 3.27
CA GLN A 457 8.27 21.21 3.33
C GLN A 457 8.72 22.68 3.43
N ALA A 458 8.08 23.59 2.69
CA ALA A 458 8.35 25.02 2.75
C ALA A 458 7.95 25.60 4.12
N ALA A 459 6.80 25.20 4.68
CA ALA A 459 6.35 25.61 6.01
C ALA A 459 7.31 25.12 7.11
N ARG A 460 7.73 23.85 7.07
CA ARG A 460 8.74 23.31 8.01
C ARG A 460 10.06 24.05 7.91
N PHE A 461 10.54 24.29 6.68
CA PHE A 461 11.76 25.09 6.46
C PHE A 461 11.63 26.51 7.04
N LEU A 462 10.50 27.19 6.82
CA LEU A 462 10.27 28.54 7.32
C LEU A 462 10.15 28.58 8.86
N MET A 463 9.50 27.60 9.48
CA MET A 463 9.41 27.50 10.94
C MET A 463 10.77 27.22 11.59
N GLN A 464 11.55 26.28 11.04
CA GLN A 464 12.91 25.98 11.51
C GLN A 464 13.87 27.16 11.27
N ALA A 465 13.73 27.87 10.15
CA ALA A 465 14.53 29.05 9.83
C ALA A 465 14.26 30.25 10.75
N THR A 466 13.10 30.30 11.42
CA THR A 466 12.70 31.47 12.25
C THR A 466 13.47 31.56 13.58
N PHE A 467 13.94 30.43 14.15
CA PHE A 467 14.57 30.42 15.49
C PHE A 467 16.05 29.99 15.51
N GLY A 468 16.62 29.67 14.35
CA GLY A 468 17.99 29.15 14.24
C GLY A 468 18.13 27.69 14.71
N PRO A 469 19.24 27.02 14.37
CA PRO A 469 19.45 25.62 14.71
C PRO A 469 19.61 25.41 16.22
N ARG A 470 19.04 24.33 16.78
CA ARG A 470 19.25 23.97 18.19
C ARG A 470 20.61 23.30 18.34
N TYR A 471 21.13 23.30 19.56
CA TYR A 471 22.40 22.64 19.86
C TYR A 471 22.36 21.12 19.55
N ALA A 472 21.21 20.47 19.72
CA ALA A 472 21.03 19.06 19.39
C ALA A 472 21.21 18.80 17.89
N ASP A 473 20.55 19.59 17.03
CA ASP A 473 20.64 19.50 15.58
C ASP A 473 22.10 19.72 15.09
N ILE A 474 22.86 20.60 15.75
CA ILE A 474 24.30 20.83 15.47
C ILE A 474 25.15 19.60 15.84
N GLN A 475 24.82 18.90 16.94
CA GLN A 475 25.54 17.67 17.31
C GLN A 475 25.23 16.52 16.37
N GLU A 476 24.00 16.46 15.86
CA GLU A 476 23.58 15.42 14.90
C GLU A 476 24.36 15.53 13.58
N VAL A 477 24.45 16.74 13.00
CA VAL A 477 25.26 17.00 11.79
C VAL A 477 26.72 16.57 11.99
N ARG A 478 27.30 16.84 13.17
CA ARG A 478 28.66 16.42 13.53
C ARG A 478 28.80 14.91 13.76
N THR A 479 27.74 14.24 14.16
CA THR A 479 27.74 12.80 14.39
C THR A 479 27.68 12.04 13.07
N VAL A 480 26.96 12.58 12.09
CA VAL A 480 26.88 12.05 10.73
C VAL A 480 28.14 12.37 9.91
N GLY A 481 28.98 13.30 10.37
CA GLY A 481 30.31 13.56 9.79
C GLY A 481 30.28 14.41 8.51
N ILE A 482 29.24 15.23 8.35
CA ILE A 482 29.01 16.09 7.17
C ILE A 482 29.14 17.57 7.51
N GLU A 483 29.72 17.91 8.66
CA GLU A 483 29.86 19.29 9.13
C GLU A 483 30.66 20.20 8.18
N ASP A 484 31.57 19.62 7.39
CA ASP A 484 32.35 20.29 6.36
C ASP A 484 31.57 20.56 5.06
N GLU A 485 30.35 20.05 4.94
CA GLU A 485 29.44 20.26 3.80
C GLU A 485 28.28 21.23 4.13
N VAL A 486 28.17 21.72 5.37
CA VAL A 486 27.03 22.52 5.84
C VAL A 486 27.37 24.00 6.06
N VAL A 487 26.53 24.88 5.52
CA VAL A 487 26.58 26.33 5.74
C VAL A 487 25.26 26.84 6.31
N THR A 488 25.33 27.64 7.37
CA THR A 488 24.20 28.38 7.95
C THR A 488 24.33 29.86 7.62
N PHE A 489 23.22 30.52 7.31
CA PHE A 489 23.20 31.97 7.12
C PHE A 489 21.98 32.61 7.77
N VAL A 490 22.11 33.89 8.14
CA VAL A 490 21.02 34.69 8.69
C VAL A 490 20.32 35.43 7.56
N SER A 491 19.04 35.14 7.35
CA SER A 491 18.17 35.90 6.45
C SER A 491 17.16 36.71 7.25
N SER A 492 16.97 37.98 6.90
CA SER A 492 15.93 38.83 7.46
C SER A 492 15.39 39.75 6.36
N ASP A 493 14.08 39.74 6.15
CA ASP A 493 13.36 40.72 5.33
C ASP A 493 13.06 42.02 6.11
N PHE A 494 13.26 42.01 7.44
CA PHE A 494 13.12 43.18 8.31
C PHE A 494 14.46 43.84 8.62
N GLY A 495 14.68 45.05 8.06
CA GLY A 495 15.78 45.96 8.43
C GLY A 495 15.31 47.14 9.30
N ARG A 496 16.23 47.73 10.08
CA ARG A 496 15.96 48.92 10.91
C ARG A 496 16.95 50.04 10.59
N LYS A 497 16.46 51.29 10.52
CA LYS A 497 17.34 52.46 10.34
C LYS A 497 18.22 52.68 11.58
N LEU A 498 19.45 53.15 11.37
CA LEU A 498 20.35 53.51 12.48
C LEU A 498 19.84 54.71 13.30
N PRO A 499 19.29 55.79 12.70
CA PRO A 499 18.67 56.86 13.47
C PRO A 499 17.35 56.41 14.11
N GLY A 500 17.20 56.65 15.41
CA GLY A 500 15.96 56.40 16.12
C GLY A 500 14.89 57.45 15.82
N ASN A 501 13.62 57.05 15.79
CA ASN A 501 12.47 57.93 15.52
C ASN A 501 11.82 58.51 16.80
N GLY A 502 12.50 58.41 17.94
CA GLY A 502 12.00 58.84 19.25
C GLY A 502 11.00 57.88 19.92
N ARG A 503 10.57 56.81 19.24
CA ARG A 503 9.74 55.71 19.78
C ARG A 503 10.31 54.32 19.47
N GLY A 504 11.50 54.25 18.89
CA GLY A 504 12.12 53.03 18.37
C GLY A 504 12.96 53.35 17.13
N SER A 505 12.86 52.52 16.10
CA SER A 505 13.52 52.70 14.80
C SER A 505 12.53 52.49 13.65
N ASP A 506 12.77 53.15 12.52
CA ASP A 506 11.99 53.01 11.29
C ASP A 506 12.42 51.77 10.47
N HIS A 507 11.58 51.38 9.51
CA HIS A 507 11.88 50.31 8.55
C HIS A 507 13.05 50.69 7.62
N ALA A 508 13.91 49.72 7.34
CA ALA A 508 15.00 49.80 6.36
C ALA A 508 14.98 48.57 5.43
N TRP A 509 15.69 48.68 4.31
CA TRP A 509 15.75 47.66 3.26
C TRP A 509 17.11 46.94 3.16
N GLY A 510 18.03 47.20 4.11
CA GLY A 510 19.37 46.61 4.13
C GLY A 510 19.78 46.19 5.55
N GLY A 511 20.65 45.18 5.62
CA GLY A 511 21.13 44.60 6.87
C GLY A 511 22.41 43.77 6.67
N ASN A 512 23.04 43.36 7.78
CA ASN A 512 24.18 42.47 7.74
C ASN A 512 23.71 41.02 7.78
N THR A 513 24.08 40.22 6.79
CA THR A 513 23.90 38.76 6.81
C THR A 513 25.14 38.11 7.41
N MET A 514 24.95 37.25 8.40
CA MET A 514 26.02 36.40 8.93
C MET A 514 25.98 35.07 8.21
N VAL A 515 27.13 34.57 7.77
CA VAL A 515 27.30 33.23 7.20
C VAL A 515 28.32 32.49 8.05
N MET A 516 28.00 31.27 8.47
CA MET A 516 28.73 30.48 9.45
C MET A 516 28.71 29.01 9.05
N GLY A 517 29.79 28.29 9.31
CA GLY A 517 29.94 26.87 8.94
C GLY A 517 31.41 26.49 8.82
N GLU A 518 31.73 25.21 8.88
CA GLU A 518 33.09 24.72 8.73
C GLU A 518 33.72 25.00 7.34
N PRO A 519 32.97 24.88 6.22
CA PRO A 519 33.50 25.27 4.91
C PRO A 519 33.63 26.80 4.71
N VAL A 520 33.23 27.63 5.69
CA VAL A 520 33.31 29.10 5.59
C VAL A 520 34.68 29.58 6.07
N ASP A 521 35.36 30.35 5.22
CA ASP A 521 36.60 31.07 5.57
C ASP A 521 36.30 32.25 6.51
N GLY A 522 36.11 31.92 7.79
CA GLY A 522 35.60 32.80 8.82
C GLY A 522 36.51 33.99 9.19
N GLY A 523 35.96 34.92 9.99
CA GLY A 523 36.68 36.12 10.44
C GLY A 523 36.82 37.21 9.37
N LYS A 524 36.09 37.10 8.26
CA LYS A 524 36.11 38.05 7.14
C LYS A 524 34.80 38.83 7.06
N VAL A 525 34.91 40.12 6.76
CA VAL A 525 33.76 40.98 6.43
C VAL A 525 33.83 41.30 4.95
N PHE A 526 32.76 40.99 4.23
CA PHE A 526 32.63 41.26 2.80
C PHE A 526 31.63 42.38 2.57
N GLY A 527 31.95 43.27 1.63
CA GLY A 527 31.18 44.48 1.36
C GLY A 527 31.86 45.74 1.87
N THR A 528 31.30 46.90 1.49
CA THR A 528 31.73 48.20 1.99
C THR A 528 30.67 48.66 2.98
N PHE A 529 31.11 49.12 4.15
CA PHE A 529 30.19 49.67 5.13
C PHE A 529 29.71 51.05 4.64
N PRO A 530 28.40 51.36 4.69
CA PRO A 530 27.88 52.62 4.18
C PRO A 530 28.44 53.81 4.97
N ASP A 531 28.54 54.97 4.32
CA ASP A 531 28.91 56.19 5.03
C ASP A 531 27.76 56.58 6.00
N LEU A 532 28.07 56.57 7.30
CA LEU A 532 27.09 56.89 8.34
C LEU A 532 26.74 58.38 8.42
N THR A 533 27.35 59.24 7.58
CA THR A 533 26.94 60.63 7.46
C THR A 533 25.57 60.75 6.80
N LEU A 534 24.74 61.66 7.31
CA LEU A 534 23.38 61.85 6.81
C LEU A 534 23.43 62.34 5.35
N GLY A 535 23.03 61.49 4.41
CA GLY A 535 23.09 61.76 2.97
C GLY A 535 24.44 61.46 2.31
N GLY A 536 25.30 60.67 2.97
CA GLY A 536 26.52 60.10 2.37
C GLY A 536 26.22 59.00 1.35
N ASP A 537 27.27 58.52 0.69
CA ASP A 537 27.15 57.44 -0.29
C ASP A 537 26.83 56.09 0.38
N ASP A 538 25.88 55.35 -0.21
CA ASP A 538 25.46 54.01 0.23
C ASP A 538 26.56 52.94 0.01
#